data_AF-A0AAV8XIJ0-F1
#
_entry.id   AF-A0AAV8XIJ0-F1
#
_cell.length_a   1.000
_cell.length_b   1.000
_cell.length_c   1.000
_cell.angle_alpha   90.00
_cell.angle_beta   90.00
_cell.angle_gamma   90.00
#
_symmetry.space_group_name_H-M   'P 1'
#
loop_
_entity.id
_entity.type
_entity.pdbx_description
1 polymer ?
#
loop_
_entity_poly.entity_id
_entity_poly.type
_entity_poly.pdbx_seq_one_letter_code
_entity_poly.pdbx_strand_id
1 'polypeptide(L)'
;IEILIFIGCGNKTRTQQEVCNLFNAKYPDNPITQSTVSNIESKFRETGDVKDLPQSGRPKITQDKKIDIMLSIEEYPQSTSTLVASENEVSQTTVLRILRKENYHPYKFQFVQELNEDDLDRRLQFCETMMNLCQTNPNLHQQILFPMYWSRTNPHWIMEAHTQHAQKLNVWAGIVTNRIIGLFFFEETHRRKISGVLAK
;
A
#
# COMPACT_ATOMS: atom_id res chain seq x y z
N ILE A 1 22.47 34.74 -12.04
CA ILE A 1 22.74 35.77 -13.08
C ILE A 1 23.82 36.76 -12.61
N GLU A 2 23.75 37.32 -11.40
CA GLU A 2 24.73 38.32 -10.94
C GLU A 2 26.18 37.86 -10.89
N ILE A 3 26.45 36.59 -10.56
CA ILE A 3 27.80 36.01 -10.62
C ILE A 3 28.39 36.12 -12.04
N LEU A 4 27.59 35.81 -13.07
CA LEU A 4 27.99 35.92 -14.47
C LEU A 4 28.20 37.39 -14.89
N ILE A 5 27.38 38.30 -14.36
CA ILE A 5 27.57 39.74 -14.56
C ILE A 5 28.92 40.19 -14.00
N PHE A 6 29.30 39.76 -12.79
CA PHE A 6 30.58 40.13 -12.20
C PHE A 6 31.79 39.58 -12.98
N ILE A 7 31.67 38.39 -13.56
CA ILE A 7 32.71 37.78 -14.42
C ILE A 7 32.93 38.61 -15.70
N GLY A 8 31.85 39.06 -16.35
CA GLY A 8 31.89 39.75 -17.65
C GLY A 8 31.68 41.27 -17.63
N CYS A 9 31.64 41.91 -16.46
CA CYS A 9 31.33 43.35 -16.38
C CYS A 9 32.48 44.22 -16.88
N GLY A 10 32.32 44.75 -18.10
CA GLY A 10 33.21 45.70 -18.78
C GLY A 10 34.27 45.02 -19.66
N ASN A 11 35.36 45.73 -19.96
CA ASN A 11 36.52 45.20 -20.71
C ASN A 11 37.50 44.39 -19.83
N LYS A 12 37.07 43.97 -18.64
CA LYS A 12 37.93 43.28 -17.65
C LYS A 12 37.34 41.91 -17.34
N THR A 13 38.07 40.85 -17.68
CA THR A 13 37.86 39.50 -17.15
C THR A 13 38.35 39.47 -15.70
N ARG A 14 37.43 39.48 -14.74
CA ARG A 14 37.76 39.32 -13.32
C ARG A 14 38.06 37.85 -13.02
N THR A 15 38.94 37.61 -12.05
CA THR A 15 39.20 36.25 -11.57
C THR A 15 38.01 35.74 -10.75
N GLN A 16 37.82 34.41 -10.70
CA GLN A 16 36.72 33.81 -9.93
C GLN A 16 36.80 34.14 -8.43
N GLN A 17 38.02 34.34 -7.90
CA GLN A 17 38.26 34.74 -6.51
C GLN A 17 37.77 36.17 -6.24
N GLU A 18 38.03 37.11 -7.16
CA GLU A 18 37.53 38.49 -7.05
C GLU A 18 36.01 38.54 -7.13
N VAL A 19 35.40 37.74 -8.02
CA VAL A 19 33.94 37.63 -8.14
C VAL A 19 33.33 37.06 -6.86
N CYS A 20 33.95 36.04 -6.27
CA CYS A 20 33.53 35.49 -4.98
C CYS A 20 33.56 36.55 -3.88
N ASN A 21 34.65 37.32 -3.79
CA ASN A 21 34.80 38.38 -2.79
C ASN A 21 33.76 39.50 -2.99
N LEU A 22 33.53 39.93 -4.23
CA LEU A 22 32.53 40.96 -4.57
C LEU A 22 31.10 40.48 -4.27
N PHE A 23 30.79 39.22 -4.58
CA PHE A 23 29.49 38.64 -4.31
C PHE A 23 29.24 38.51 -2.81
N ASN A 24 30.21 38.01 -2.04
CA ASN A 24 30.11 37.88 -0.59
C ASN A 24 30.07 39.23 0.12
N ALA A 25 30.75 40.25 -0.41
CA ALA A 25 30.65 41.62 0.10
C ALA A 25 29.26 42.24 -0.14
N LYS A 26 28.60 41.87 -1.24
CA LYS A 26 27.24 42.32 -1.56
C LYS A 26 26.16 41.54 -0.79
N TYR A 27 26.39 40.25 -0.53
CA TYR A 27 25.46 39.33 0.13
C TYR A 27 26.10 38.61 1.32
N PRO A 28 26.24 39.30 2.47
CA PRO A 28 26.89 38.71 3.65
C PRO A 28 26.07 37.56 4.28
N ASP A 29 24.75 37.54 4.11
CA ASP A 29 23.86 36.52 4.69
C ASP A 29 23.95 35.16 3.97
N ASN A 30 24.42 35.14 2.72
CA ASN A 30 24.52 33.93 1.89
C ASN A 30 25.88 33.88 1.17
N PRO A 31 26.99 33.63 1.90
CA PRO A 31 28.31 33.59 1.30
C PRO A 31 28.44 32.36 0.39
N ILE A 32 29.04 32.58 -0.77
CA ILE A 32 29.40 31.54 -1.72
C ILE A 32 30.90 31.28 -1.68
N THR A 33 31.31 30.14 -2.24
CA THR A 33 32.72 29.78 -2.39
C THR A 33 33.19 30.04 -3.82
N GLN A 34 34.51 30.17 -4.01
CA GLN A 34 35.09 30.32 -5.34
C GLN A 34 34.76 29.12 -6.25
N SER A 35 34.66 27.91 -5.70
CA SER A 35 34.29 26.72 -6.48
C SER A 35 32.86 26.80 -7.01
N THR A 36 31.93 27.41 -6.24
CA THR A 36 30.58 27.72 -6.71
C THR A 36 30.61 28.66 -7.92
N VAL A 37 31.43 29.70 -7.88
CA VAL A 37 31.61 30.64 -9.01
C VAL A 37 32.18 29.92 -10.23
N SER A 38 33.21 29.09 -10.05
CA SER A 38 33.81 28.29 -11.13
C SER A 38 32.82 27.31 -11.74
N ASN A 39 32.04 26.59 -10.92
CA ASN A 39 31.05 25.62 -11.41
C ASN A 39 29.94 26.32 -12.19
N ILE A 40 29.47 27.49 -11.73
CA ILE A 40 28.45 28.28 -12.44
C ILE A 40 29.01 28.81 -13.77
N GLU A 41 30.26 29.28 -13.79
CA GLU A 41 30.92 29.75 -15.01
C GLU A 41 31.06 28.62 -16.03
N SER A 42 31.59 27.46 -15.62
CA SER A 42 31.74 26.29 -16.50
C SER A 42 30.39 25.82 -17.03
N LYS A 43 29.38 25.68 -16.16
CA LYS A 43 28.02 25.28 -16.54
C LYS A 43 27.40 26.25 -17.55
N PHE A 44 27.63 27.56 -17.38
CA PHE A 44 27.14 28.56 -18.33
C PHE A 44 27.89 28.52 -19.67
N ARG A 45 29.22 28.33 -19.66
CA ARG A 45 30.03 28.21 -20.88
C ARG A 45 29.68 26.96 -21.70
N GLU A 46 29.36 25.86 -21.02
CA GLU A 46 29.02 24.59 -21.67
C GLU A 46 27.58 24.55 -22.20
N THR A 47 26.61 24.98 -21.38
CA THR A 47 25.17 24.81 -21.69
C THR A 47 24.45 26.10 -22.08
N GLY A 48 25.04 27.27 -21.88
CA GLY A 48 24.39 28.57 -22.10
C GLY A 48 23.32 28.94 -21.05
N ASP A 49 23.08 28.09 -20.06
CA ASP A 49 22.13 28.30 -18.95
C ASP A 49 22.74 27.76 -17.64
N VAL A 50 22.23 28.25 -16.51
CA VAL A 50 22.64 27.85 -15.16
C VAL A 50 21.63 26.88 -14.52
N LYS A 51 20.51 26.57 -15.20
CA LYS A 51 19.50 25.62 -14.73
C LYS A 51 20.09 24.26 -14.39
N ASP A 52 19.54 23.61 -13.37
CA ASP A 52 19.92 22.26 -13.00
C ASP A 52 19.66 21.28 -14.14
N LEU A 53 20.67 20.45 -14.41
CA LEU A 53 20.56 19.40 -15.40
C LEU A 53 19.58 18.34 -14.89
N PRO A 54 18.87 17.65 -15.80
CA PRO A 54 18.04 16.52 -15.43
C PRO A 54 18.88 15.49 -14.66
N GLN A 55 18.56 15.30 -13.38
CA GLN A 55 19.21 14.28 -12.56
C GLN A 55 18.58 12.92 -12.87
N SER A 56 19.40 11.87 -12.87
CA SER A 56 18.88 10.50 -12.86
C SER A 56 18.14 10.28 -11.54
N GLY A 57 16.81 10.31 -11.60
CA GLY A 57 15.96 10.05 -10.44
C GLY A 57 16.09 8.60 -9.94
N ARG A 58 15.40 8.31 -8.83
CA ARG A 58 15.33 6.94 -8.27
C ARG A 58 14.94 5.92 -9.37
N PRO A 59 15.63 4.76 -9.45
CA PRO A 59 15.28 3.71 -10.41
C PRO A 59 13.80 3.38 -10.35
N LYS A 60 13.15 3.41 -11.51
CA LYS A 60 11.74 3.02 -11.64
C LYS A 60 11.67 1.49 -11.61
N ILE A 61 10.54 0.96 -11.13
CA ILE A 61 10.24 -0.46 -11.31
C ILE A 61 10.22 -0.79 -12.80
N THR A 62 10.80 -1.94 -13.15
CA THR A 62 10.78 -2.52 -14.50
C THR A 62 9.35 -2.72 -14.98
N GLN A 63 9.10 -2.56 -16.28
CA GLN A 63 7.77 -2.78 -16.84
C GLN A 63 7.28 -4.21 -16.62
N ASP A 64 8.18 -5.21 -16.67
CA ASP A 64 7.83 -6.62 -16.47
C ASP A 64 7.21 -6.85 -15.09
N LYS A 65 7.88 -6.41 -14.01
CA LYS A 65 7.33 -6.49 -12.65
C LYS A 65 5.99 -5.77 -12.50
N LYS A 66 5.77 -4.68 -13.24
CA LYS A 66 4.49 -3.98 -13.22
C LYS A 66 3.39 -4.83 -13.88
N ILE A 67 3.71 -5.50 -14.98
CA ILE A 67 2.81 -6.40 -15.68
C ILE A 67 2.48 -7.60 -14.79
N ASP A 68 3.49 -8.21 -14.14
CA ASP A 68 3.29 -9.35 -13.24
C ASP A 68 2.34 -9.00 -12.07
N ILE A 69 2.51 -7.83 -11.47
CA ILE A 69 1.62 -7.33 -10.41
C ILE A 69 0.19 -7.18 -10.93
N MET A 70 0.00 -6.63 -12.13
CA MET A 70 -1.35 -6.47 -12.71
C MET A 70 -1.99 -7.82 -13.02
N LEU A 71 -1.23 -8.75 -13.61
CA LEU A 71 -1.69 -10.10 -13.92
C LEU A 71 -2.09 -10.87 -12.66
N SER A 72 -1.29 -10.80 -11.59
CA SER A 72 -1.61 -11.49 -10.33
C SER A 72 -2.96 -11.08 -9.73
N ILE A 73 -3.35 -9.81 -9.89
CA ILE A 73 -4.62 -9.27 -9.41
C ILE A 73 -5.77 -9.63 -10.35
N GLU A 74 -5.52 -9.72 -11.66
CA GLU A 74 -6.52 -10.13 -12.64
C GLU A 74 -6.81 -11.64 -12.54
N GLU A 75 -5.78 -12.47 -12.35
CA GLU A 75 -5.92 -13.92 -12.14
C GLU A 75 -6.56 -14.24 -10.79
N TYR A 76 -6.17 -13.53 -9.74
CA TYR A 76 -6.67 -13.74 -8.37
C TYR A 76 -7.20 -12.41 -7.78
N PRO A 77 -8.43 -12.00 -8.12
CA PRO A 77 -8.98 -10.72 -7.63
C PRO A 77 -9.24 -10.69 -6.12
N GLN A 78 -9.16 -11.86 -5.47
CA GLN A 78 -9.22 -12.09 -4.02
C GLN A 78 -7.86 -11.88 -3.33
N SER A 79 -6.80 -11.58 -4.07
CA SER A 79 -5.48 -11.35 -3.50
C SER A 79 -5.38 -9.96 -2.88
N THR A 80 -4.85 -9.90 -1.66
CA THR A 80 -4.60 -8.62 -0.99
C THR A 80 -3.34 -7.96 -1.54
N SER A 81 -3.25 -6.63 -1.47
CA SER A 81 -2.04 -5.90 -1.90
C SER A 81 -0.77 -6.36 -1.19
N THR A 82 -0.90 -6.90 0.03
CA THR A 82 0.22 -7.39 0.84
C THR A 82 0.70 -8.75 0.34
N LEU A 83 -0.23 -9.64 -0.03
CA LEU A 83 0.10 -10.93 -0.65
C LEU A 83 0.79 -10.72 -1.99
N VAL A 84 0.20 -9.91 -2.87
CA VAL A 84 0.77 -9.56 -4.18
C VAL A 84 2.17 -8.95 -4.04
N ALA A 85 2.38 -8.11 -3.02
CA ALA A 85 3.68 -7.53 -2.74
C ALA A 85 4.73 -8.57 -2.34
N SER A 86 4.34 -9.54 -1.50
CA SER A 86 5.20 -10.65 -1.10
C SER A 86 5.57 -11.55 -2.28
N GLU A 87 4.60 -11.89 -3.15
CA GLU A 87 4.81 -12.76 -4.31
C GLU A 87 5.72 -12.13 -5.38
N ASN A 88 5.65 -10.80 -5.53
CA ASN A 88 6.40 -10.05 -6.54
C ASN A 88 7.72 -9.45 -6.01
N GLU A 89 8.09 -9.74 -4.76
CA GLU A 89 9.27 -9.22 -4.05
C GLU A 89 9.37 -7.68 -4.12
N VAL A 90 8.27 -7.00 -3.79
CA VAL A 90 8.18 -5.54 -3.76
C VAL A 90 7.52 -5.07 -2.47
N SER A 91 7.71 -3.80 -2.10
CA SER A 91 6.97 -3.23 -0.98
C SER A 91 5.48 -3.07 -1.33
N GLN A 92 4.60 -3.26 -0.36
CA GLN A 92 3.15 -3.01 -0.50
C GLN A 92 2.87 -1.59 -1.02
N THR A 93 3.58 -0.58 -0.51
CA THR A 93 3.46 0.82 -0.94
C THR A 93 3.70 0.97 -2.44
N THR A 94 4.61 0.17 -3.00
CA THR A 94 4.89 0.18 -4.43
C THR A 94 3.74 -0.42 -5.24
N VAL A 95 3.19 -1.55 -4.81
CA VAL A 95 1.99 -2.17 -5.42
C VAL A 95 0.85 -1.16 -5.43
N LEU A 96 0.52 -0.57 -4.28
CA LEU A 96 -0.54 0.42 -4.17
C LEU A 96 -0.33 1.62 -5.11
N ARG A 97 0.90 2.09 -5.26
CA ARG A 97 1.23 3.17 -6.20
C ARG A 97 1.01 2.77 -7.66
N ILE A 98 1.37 1.53 -8.02
CA ILE A 98 1.13 1.00 -9.37
C ILE A 98 -0.38 0.91 -9.62
N LEU A 99 -1.14 0.31 -8.70
CA LEU A 99 -2.59 0.14 -8.85
C LEU A 99 -3.32 1.47 -9.02
N ARG A 100 -2.99 2.48 -8.23
CA ARG A 100 -3.54 3.83 -8.39
C ARG A 100 -3.19 4.45 -9.74
N LYS A 101 -1.96 4.25 -10.23
CA LYS A 101 -1.51 4.77 -11.52
C LYS A 101 -2.23 4.10 -12.69
N GLU A 102 -2.58 2.83 -12.54
CA GLU A 102 -3.25 2.02 -13.55
C GLU A 102 -4.79 2.05 -13.43
N ASN A 103 -5.33 2.96 -12.61
CA ASN A 103 -6.76 3.14 -12.37
C ASN A 103 -7.48 1.89 -11.81
N TYR A 104 -6.80 1.11 -10.96
CA TYR A 104 -7.48 0.14 -10.12
C TYR A 104 -8.10 0.86 -8.93
N HIS A 105 -9.33 0.46 -8.61
CA HIS A 105 -10.08 0.97 -7.48
C HIS A 105 -10.16 -0.08 -6.38
N PRO A 106 -10.03 0.33 -5.12
CA PRO A 106 -10.28 -0.57 -4.03
C PRO A 106 -11.77 -0.90 -3.94
N TYR A 107 -12.09 -2.15 -3.68
CA TYR A 107 -13.44 -2.62 -3.43
C TYR A 107 -13.49 -3.57 -2.24
N LYS A 108 -14.69 -3.79 -1.71
CA LYS A 108 -14.98 -4.70 -0.60
C LYS A 108 -15.97 -5.76 -1.07
N PHE A 109 -15.80 -6.99 -0.61
CA PHE A 109 -16.83 -8.01 -0.78
C PHE A 109 -18.08 -7.66 0.00
N GLN A 110 -19.22 -7.87 -0.64
CA GLN A 110 -20.50 -7.86 0.03
C GLN A 110 -20.86 -9.29 0.40
N PHE A 111 -20.75 -9.62 1.69
CA PHE A 111 -21.28 -10.87 2.22
C PHE A 111 -22.77 -10.67 2.45
N VAL A 112 -23.60 -11.40 1.71
CA VAL A 112 -25.05 -11.40 1.90
C VAL A 112 -25.43 -12.72 2.56
N GLN A 113 -26.23 -12.64 3.61
CA GLN A 113 -26.76 -13.77 4.35
C GLN A 113 -28.28 -13.63 4.43
N GLU A 114 -28.99 -14.75 4.48
CA GLU A 114 -30.41 -14.76 4.82
C GLU A 114 -30.60 -14.23 6.24
N LEU A 115 -31.61 -13.38 6.43
CA LEU A 115 -31.93 -12.77 7.73
C LEU A 115 -32.96 -13.64 8.45
N ASN A 116 -32.64 -14.05 9.66
CA ASN A 116 -33.59 -14.68 10.58
C ASN A 116 -34.27 -13.63 11.47
N GLU A 117 -35.42 -13.96 12.05
CA GLU A 117 -36.18 -13.07 12.94
C GLU A 117 -35.32 -12.57 14.12
N ASP A 118 -34.49 -13.46 14.70
CA ASP A 118 -33.57 -13.14 15.81
C ASP A 118 -32.37 -12.25 15.41
N ASP A 119 -32.04 -12.14 14.10
CA ASP A 119 -30.85 -11.41 13.67
C ASP A 119 -31.00 -9.90 13.90
N LEU A 120 -32.23 -9.38 13.91
CA LEU A 120 -32.52 -7.98 14.18
C LEU A 120 -32.05 -7.58 15.58
N ASP A 121 -32.43 -8.37 16.59
CA ASP A 121 -32.03 -8.13 17.98
C ASP A 121 -30.52 -8.28 18.17
N ARG A 122 -29.91 -9.31 17.57
CA ARG A 122 -28.45 -9.53 17.63
C ARG A 122 -27.67 -8.38 16.99
N ARG A 123 -28.16 -7.85 15.87
CA ARG A 123 -27.55 -6.70 15.18
C ARG A 123 -27.65 -5.43 16.02
N LEU A 124 -28.78 -5.20 16.69
CA LEU A 124 -28.94 -4.07 17.61
C LEU A 124 -27.95 -4.18 18.78
N GLN A 125 -27.86 -5.34 19.43
CA GLN A 125 -26.91 -5.59 20.52
C GLN A 125 -25.45 -5.39 20.08
N PHE A 126 -25.11 -5.84 18.87
CA PHE A 126 -23.78 -5.60 18.29
C PHE A 126 -23.52 -4.10 18.09
N CYS A 127 -24.47 -3.37 17.53
CA CYS A 127 -24.35 -1.93 17.34
C CYS A 127 -24.16 -1.19 18.67
N GLU A 128 -24.94 -1.53 19.70
CA GLU A 128 -24.80 -0.95 21.05
C GLU A 128 -23.43 -1.23 21.65
N THR A 129 -22.97 -2.48 21.56
CA THR A 129 -21.64 -2.88 22.04
C THR A 129 -20.54 -2.11 21.30
N MET A 130 -20.64 -2.01 19.97
CA MET A 130 -19.64 -1.30 19.17
C MET A 130 -19.63 0.20 19.47
N MET A 131 -20.79 0.82 19.68
CA MET A 131 -20.87 2.23 20.08
C MET A 131 -20.18 2.47 21.43
N ASN A 132 -20.41 1.62 22.42
CA ASN A 132 -19.74 1.72 23.72
C ASN A 132 -18.22 1.53 23.60
N LEU A 133 -17.77 0.61 22.75
CA LEU A 133 -16.35 0.40 22.48
C LEU A 133 -15.71 1.62 21.80
N CYS A 134 -16.40 2.24 20.84
CA CYS A 134 -15.94 3.48 20.20
C CYS A 134 -15.85 4.66 21.18
N GLN A 135 -16.78 4.76 22.13
CA GLN A 135 -16.74 5.78 23.18
C GLN A 135 -15.58 5.54 24.17
N THR A 136 -15.33 4.29 24.54
CA THR A 136 -14.28 3.91 25.48
C THR A 136 -12.89 4.00 24.86
N ASN A 137 -12.77 3.66 23.57
CA ASN A 137 -11.52 3.70 22.82
C ASN A 137 -11.67 4.54 21.55
N PRO A 138 -11.33 5.85 21.59
CA PRO A 138 -11.40 6.73 20.44
C PRO A 138 -10.59 6.26 19.22
N ASN A 139 -9.55 5.45 19.43
CA ASN A 139 -8.67 4.95 18.38
C ASN A 139 -9.06 3.57 17.85
N LEU A 140 -10.18 2.99 18.29
CA LEU A 140 -10.65 1.67 17.86
C LEU A 140 -10.73 1.56 16.33
N HIS A 141 -11.18 2.62 15.66
CA HIS A 141 -11.28 2.68 14.21
C HIS A 141 -9.94 2.46 13.47
N GLN A 142 -8.79 2.75 14.12
CA GLN A 142 -7.46 2.53 13.55
C GLN A 142 -6.95 1.10 13.77
N GLN A 143 -7.54 0.40 14.74
CA GLN A 143 -7.18 -0.98 15.09
C GLN A 143 -8.00 -2.01 14.29
N ILE A 144 -9.12 -1.58 13.70
CA ILE A 144 -9.95 -2.43 12.84
C ILE A 144 -9.39 -2.41 11.43
N LEU A 145 -8.82 -3.55 10.99
CA LEU A 145 -8.38 -3.74 9.62
C LEU A 145 -9.48 -4.42 8.81
N PHE A 146 -9.90 -3.80 7.71
CA PHE A 146 -10.78 -4.44 6.73
C PHE A 146 -9.97 -4.90 5.52
N PRO A 147 -10.15 -6.13 5.04
CA PRO A 147 -9.54 -6.55 3.78
C PRO A 147 -10.08 -5.70 2.64
N MET A 148 -9.17 -5.22 1.79
CA MET A 148 -9.48 -4.43 0.60
C MET A 148 -8.84 -5.12 -0.61
N TYR A 149 -9.65 -5.23 -1.67
CA TYR A 149 -9.29 -5.87 -2.92
C TYR A 149 -9.24 -4.82 -4.02
N TRP A 150 -8.67 -5.15 -5.17
CA TRP A 150 -8.40 -4.17 -6.23
C TRP A 150 -8.93 -4.66 -7.57
N SER A 151 -9.65 -3.81 -8.29
CA SER A 151 -10.15 -4.11 -9.63
C SER A 151 -10.25 -2.82 -10.46
N ARG A 152 -10.11 -2.92 -11.79
CA ARG A 152 -10.30 -1.78 -12.72
C ARG A 152 -11.77 -1.38 -12.81
N THR A 153 -12.68 -2.35 -12.73
CA THR A 153 -14.12 -2.16 -12.73
C THR A 153 -14.68 -2.66 -11.41
N ASN A 154 -15.71 -1.99 -10.86
CA ASN A 154 -16.35 -2.48 -9.65
C ASN A 154 -17.10 -3.80 -9.98
N PRO A 155 -16.65 -4.96 -9.48
CA PRO A 155 -17.28 -6.23 -9.83
C PRO A 155 -18.64 -6.40 -9.14
N HIS A 156 -19.01 -5.51 -8.20
CA HIS A 156 -20.20 -5.65 -7.34
C HIS A 156 -20.29 -7.06 -6.75
N TRP A 157 -19.14 -7.59 -6.34
CA TRP A 157 -19.02 -9.01 -6.05
C TRP A 157 -19.72 -9.30 -4.73
N ILE A 158 -20.85 -10.00 -4.85
CA ILE A 158 -21.63 -10.52 -3.74
C ILE A 158 -21.22 -11.97 -3.56
N MET A 159 -20.88 -12.33 -2.32
CA MET A 159 -20.70 -13.72 -1.93
C MET A 159 -21.81 -14.08 -0.95
N GLU A 160 -22.54 -15.14 -1.27
CA GLU A 160 -23.45 -15.75 -0.31
C GLU A 160 -22.61 -16.33 0.84
N ALA A 161 -22.71 -15.71 2.02
CA ALA A 161 -22.15 -16.31 3.21
C ALA A 161 -22.89 -17.63 3.44
N HIS A 162 -22.15 -18.71 3.73
CA HIS A 162 -22.74 -20.03 3.94
C HIS A 162 -24.01 -19.94 4.78
N THR A 163 -25.07 -20.62 4.33
CA THR A 163 -26.34 -20.69 5.06
C THR A 163 -26.06 -21.02 6.52
N GLN A 164 -26.67 -20.28 7.46
CA GLN A 164 -26.52 -20.57 8.90
C GLN A 164 -26.93 -22.01 9.25
N HIS A 165 -27.67 -22.68 8.35
CA HIS A 165 -28.18 -24.04 8.44
C HIS A 165 -27.34 -25.11 7.71
N ALA A 166 -26.13 -24.80 7.23
CA ALA A 166 -25.24 -25.84 6.71
C ALA A 166 -25.02 -26.91 7.80
N GLN A 167 -25.10 -28.19 7.44
CA GLN A 167 -24.79 -29.29 8.36
C GLN A 167 -23.32 -29.18 8.79
N LYS A 168 -23.09 -28.65 9.99
CA LYS A 168 -21.75 -28.50 10.55
C LYS A 168 -21.39 -29.75 11.34
N LEU A 169 -20.30 -30.38 10.94
CA LEU A 169 -19.66 -31.43 11.73
C LEU A 169 -18.75 -30.76 12.76
N ASN A 170 -19.12 -30.82 14.03
CA ASN A 170 -18.24 -30.36 15.10
C ASN A 170 -17.14 -31.41 15.33
N VAL A 171 -15.88 -31.00 15.23
CA VAL A 171 -14.72 -31.86 15.46
C VAL A 171 -13.83 -31.23 16.51
N TRP A 172 -13.53 -31.98 17.56
CA TRP A 172 -12.50 -31.62 18.53
C TRP A 172 -11.18 -32.29 18.13
N ALA A 173 -10.11 -31.52 18.00
CA ALA A 173 -8.77 -32.05 17.74
C ALA A 173 -7.85 -31.70 18.92
N GLY A 174 -7.31 -32.72 19.59
CA GLY A 174 -6.26 -32.51 20.57
C GLY A 174 -4.91 -32.35 19.86
N ILE A 175 -4.26 -31.20 19.98
CA ILE A 175 -2.90 -30.98 19.44
C ILE A 175 -1.94 -30.81 20.60
N VAL A 176 -0.92 -31.66 20.69
CA VAL A 176 0.18 -31.51 21.66
C VAL A 176 1.50 -31.55 20.93
N THR A 177 2.32 -30.52 21.16
CA THR A 177 3.56 -30.24 20.42
C THR A 177 3.31 -30.23 18.91
N ASN A 178 3.73 -31.27 18.19
CA ASN A 178 3.63 -31.37 16.74
C ASN A 178 2.86 -32.62 16.27
N ARG A 179 2.02 -33.20 17.14
CA ARG A 179 1.19 -34.37 16.84
C ARG A 179 -0.26 -34.10 17.18
N ILE A 180 -1.14 -34.51 16.27
CA ILE A 180 -2.59 -34.56 16.49
C ILE A 180 -2.87 -35.84 17.27
N ILE A 181 -3.35 -35.72 18.51
CA ILE A 181 -3.67 -36.82 19.43
C ILE A 181 -4.92 -37.58 18.95
N GLY A 182 -5.84 -36.90 18.27
CA GLY A 182 -7.01 -37.52 17.65
C GLY A 182 -8.10 -36.50 17.30
N LEU A 183 -8.96 -36.88 16.35
CA LEU A 183 -10.16 -36.13 15.95
C LEU A 183 -11.37 -36.80 16.61
N PHE A 184 -12.09 -36.05 17.44
CA PHE A 184 -13.33 -36.47 18.09
C PHE A 184 -14.52 -35.77 17.43
N PHE A 185 -15.43 -36.55 16.86
CA PHE A 185 -16.62 -36.04 16.19
C PHE A 185 -17.80 -36.09 17.17
N PHE A 186 -18.54 -34.99 17.31
CA PHE A 186 -19.74 -34.97 18.15
C PHE A 186 -20.93 -35.56 17.37
N GLU A 187 -21.49 -36.67 17.86
CA GLU A 187 -22.64 -37.34 17.25
C GLU A 187 -23.94 -36.53 17.33
N GLU A 188 -24.02 -35.51 18.19
CA GLU A 188 -25.29 -34.85 18.54
C GLU A 188 -25.63 -33.59 17.71
N THR A 189 -24.92 -33.33 16.60
CA THR A 189 -25.28 -32.20 15.71
C THR A 189 -26.29 -32.66 14.64
N HIS A 190 -27.56 -32.68 15.06
CA HIS A 190 -28.82 -32.83 14.30
C HIS A 190 -29.34 -34.24 13.96
N ARG A 191 -30.55 -34.49 14.49
CA ARG A 191 -31.54 -35.46 14.03
C ARG A 191 -31.66 -35.48 12.50
N ARG A 192 -31.05 -36.47 11.86
CA ARG A 192 -31.65 -37.37 10.84
C ARG A 192 -30.56 -38.36 10.42
N LYS A 193 -30.83 -39.65 10.68
CA LYS A 193 -29.97 -40.79 10.34
C LYS A 193 -29.44 -40.67 8.91
N ILE A 194 -28.13 -40.64 8.74
CA ILE A 194 -27.48 -41.12 7.53
C ILE A 194 -26.76 -42.41 7.92
N SER A 195 -27.47 -43.52 7.72
CA SER A 195 -26.86 -44.85 7.67
C SER A 195 -25.92 -44.90 6.46
N GLY A 196 -24.62 -45.07 6.71
CA GLY A 196 -23.62 -45.14 5.66
C GLY A 196 -22.26 -45.56 6.20
N VAL A 197 -22.05 -46.87 6.28
CA VAL A 197 -20.80 -47.57 6.56
C VAL A 197 -19.70 -47.14 5.58
N LEU A 198 -18.45 -47.00 6.05
CA LEU A 198 -17.25 -47.59 5.45
C LEU A 198 -16.02 -47.36 6.34
N ALA A 199 -15.62 -48.41 7.05
CA ALA A 199 -14.28 -48.60 7.58
C ALA A 199 -13.56 -49.61 6.68
N LYS A 200 -12.42 -49.21 6.13
CA LYS A 200 -11.21 -50.04 5.97
C LYS A 200 -9.99 -49.11 5.99
#